data_AF-A0A0E9MV08-F1
#
_entry.id   AF-A0A0E9MV08-F1
#
_cell.length_a   1.000
_cell.length_b   1.000
_cell.length_c   1.000
_cell.angle_alpha   90.00
_cell.angle_beta   90.00
_cell.angle_gamma   90.00
#
_symmetry.space_group_name_H-M   'P 1'
#
loop_
_entity.id
_entity.type
_entity.pdbx_description
1 polymer ?
#
loop_
_entity_poly.entity_id
_entity_poly.type
_entity_poly.pdbx_seq_one_letter_code
_entity_poly.pdbx_strand_id
1 'polypeptide(L)'
;MKKVITPTLPTLLVLLTGCFKTETKDPGKAFTYWYGSEPPAHIEMIRGQYFQSPHFTLEYEVFLKFRTNNKWFNGFAEYRKLEIDTVKNDWTRWTELPRWFKPDQTFLIYAKDPKNEFETSRYFFNPDSGICYIFETAGM
;
A
#
# COMPACT_ATOMS: atom_id res chain seq x y z
N MET A 1 56.85 38.56 -9.69
CA MET A 1 55.68 38.36 -8.81
C MET A 1 54.81 37.25 -9.41
N LYS A 2 54.81 36.05 -8.83
CA LYS A 2 54.01 34.92 -9.32
C LYS A 2 52.75 34.81 -8.47
N LYS A 3 51.56 35.08 -9.05
CA LYS A 3 50.27 34.85 -8.38
C LYS A 3 49.98 33.36 -8.43
N VAL A 4 49.97 32.72 -7.27
CA VAL A 4 49.47 31.35 -7.11
C VAL A 4 47.95 31.45 -7.07
N ILE A 5 47.29 30.96 -8.11
CA ILE A 5 45.83 30.81 -8.13
C ILE A 5 45.56 29.46 -7.47
N THR A 6 45.13 29.49 -6.21
CA THR A 6 44.67 28.30 -5.49
C THR A 6 43.29 27.94 -6.02
N PRO A 7 43.08 26.77 -6.63
CA PRO A 7 41.74 26.34 -7.01
C PRO A 7 41.01 25.89 -5.73
N THR A 8 40.03 26.67 -5.29
CA THR A 8 39.05 26.22 -4.31
C THR A 8 38.21 25.12 -4.96
N LEU A 9 38.48 23.87 -4.54
CA LEU A 9 37.72 22.67 -4.88
C LEU A 9 36.22 22.92 -4.60
N PRO A 10 35.30 22.79 -5.57
CA PRO A 10 33.88 22.81 -5.25
C PRO A 10 33.58 21.48 -4.54
N THR A 11 33.38 21.56 -3.23
CA THR A 11 32.90 20.45 -2.41
C THR A 11 31.52 20.05 -2.93
N LEU A 12 31.48 18.99 -3.75
CA LEU A 12 30.25 18.36 -4.20
C LEU A 12 29.58 17.75 -2.97
N LEU A 13 28.66 18.50 -2.35
CA LEU A 13 27.81 18.03 -1.27
C LEU A 13 26.80 17.04 -1.88
N VAL A 14 27.21 15.79 -2.08
CA VAL A 14 26.27 14.70 -2.40
C VAL A 14 25.43 14.48 -1.15
N LEU A 15 24.29 15.16 -1.08
CA LEU A 15 23.23 14.84 -0.14
C LEU A 15 22.80 13.40 -0.46
N LEU A 16 23.29 12.45 0.33
CA LEU A 16 22.78 11.09 0.41
C LEU A 16 21.36 11.19 1.00
N THR A 17 20.39 11.58 0.17
CA THR A 17 18.96 11.43 0.48
C THR A 17 18.64 9.95 0.37
N GLY A 18 19.10 9.15 1.34
CA GLY A 18 18.64 7.78 1.46
C GLY A 18 17.14 7.81 1.72
N CYS A 19 16.36 7.18 0.86
CA CYS A 19 14.99 6.84 1.18
C CYS A 19 14.99 6.05 2.49
N PHE A 20 14.29 6.55 3.51
CA PHE A 20 14.23 5.86 4.79
C PHE A 20 13.19 4.74 4.70
N LYS A 21 13.57 3.54 5.17
CA LYS A 21 12.61 2.45 5.39
C LYS A 21 11.51 2.97 6.32
N THR A 22 10.26 2.81 5.91
CA THR A 22 9.09 3.12 6.75
C THR A 22 8.36 1.83 7.08
N GLU A 23 8.14 1.55 8.36
CA GLU A 23 7.40 0.38 8.81
C GLU A 23 6.47 0.75 9.97
N THR A 24 5.24 0.22 9.96
CA THR A 24 4.32 0.38 11.08
C THR A 24 3.37 -0.80 11.19
N LYS A 25 2.97 -1.14 12.42
CA LYS A 25 1.86 -2.05 12.74
C LYS A 25 0.67 -1.33 13.38
N ASP A 26 0.76 0.00 13.49
CA ASP A 26 -0.36 0.83 13.90
C ASP A 26 -1.36 0.95 12.74
N PRO A 27 -2.64 0.56 12.92
CA PRO A 27 -3.61 0.57 11.84
C PRO A 27 -3.86 1.94 11.23
N GLY A 28 -3.93 2.99 12.05
CA GLY A 28 -4.18 4.35 11.59
C GLY A 28 -3.03 4.87 10.72
N LYS A 29 -1.79 4.72 11.21
CA LYS A 29 -0.59 5.10 10.43
C LYS A 29 -0.45 4.29 9.15
N ALA A 30 -0.72 2.97 9.17
CA ALA A 30 -0.66 2.14 7.98
C ALA A 30 -1.65 2.63 6.91
N PHE A 31 -2.88 2.98 7.31
CA PHE A 31 -3.84 3.60 6.42
C PHE A 31 -3.35 4.96 5.91
N THR A 32 -2.83 5.83 6.78
CA THR A 32 -2.33 7.15 6.38
C THR A 32 -1.19 7.06 5.38
N TYR A 33 -0.25 6.12 5.55
CA TYR A 33 0.84 5.91 4.58
C TYR A 33 0.34 5.41 3.24
N TRP A 34 -0.63 4.49 3.23
CA TRP A 34 -1.21 3.94 2.00
C TRP A 34 -2.12 4.92 1.27
N TYR A 35 -3.02 5.60 2.00
CA TYR A 35 -4.07 6.45 1.43
C TYR A 35 -3.63 7.90 1.24
N GLY A 36 -2.61 8.36 1.97
CA GLY A 36 -2.10 9.74 1.94
C GLY A 36 -2.86 10.72 2.83
N SER A 37 -3.84 10.26 3.61
CA SER A 37 -4.53 11.06 4.63
C SER A 37 -5.05 10.17 5.76
N GLU A 38 -5.40 10.77 6.90
CA GLU A 38 -5.95 10.04 8.04
C GLU A 38 -7.26 9.32 7.67
N PRO A 39 -7.56 8.16 8.30
CA PRO A 39 -8.83 7.48 8.11
C PRO A 39 -10.02 8.42 8.35
N PRO A 40 -10.97 8.55 7.41
CA PRO A 40 -12.22 9.26 7.66
C PRO A 40 -12.96 8.69 8.88
N ALA A 41 -13.74 9.51 9.59
CA ALA A 41 -14.42 9.11 10.82
C ALA A 41 -15.38 7.91 10.69
N HIS A 42 -15.84 7.59 9.49
CA HIS A 42 -16.71 6.43 9.22
C HIS A 42 -15.93 5.15 8.90
N ILE A 43 -14.60 5.21 8.88
CA ILE A 43 -13.70 4.07 8.73
C ILE A 43 -13.18 3.68 10.12
N GLU A 44 -13.58 2.51 10.58
CA GLU A 44 -13.11 1.93 11.83
C GLU A 44 -11.89 1.05 11.53
N MET A 45 -10.69 1.51 11.88
CA MET A 45 -9.46 0.72 11.69
C MET A 45 -9.37 -0.42 12.71
N ILE A 46 -9.10 -1.64 12.24
CA ILE A 46 -9.05 -2.86 13.08
C ILE A 46 -7.62 -3.42 13.15
N ARG A 47 -6.95 -3.59 12.00
CA ARG A 47 -5.54 -4.01 11.88
C ARG A 47 -4.89 -3.28 10.71
N GLY A 48 -3.59 -3.04 10.81
CA GLY A 48 -2.82 -2.53 9.69
C GLY A 48 -1.34 -2.85 9.85
N GLN A 49 -0.68 -3.13 8.74
CA GLN A 49 0.76 -3.28 8.63
C GLN A 49 1.18 -2.62 7.31
N TYR A 50 2.21 -1.79 7.37
CA TYR A 50 2.76 -1.11 6.20
C TYR A 50 4.27 -1.24 6.24
N PHE A 51 4.86 -1.56 5.10
CA PHE A 51 6.29 -1.56 4.87
C PHE A 51 6.58 -0.84 3.56
N GLN A 52 7.56 0.05 3.57
CA GLN A 52 8.08 0.72 2.39
C GLN A 52 9.59 0.61 2.35
N SER A 53 10.12 0.23 1.19
CA SER A 53 11.54 0.02 0.99
C SER A 53 12.32 1.35 1.00
N PRO A 54 13.62 1.32 1.33
CA PRO A 54 14.51 2.47 1.26
C PRO A 54 15.02 2.75 -0.17
N HIS A 55 14.23 2.47 -1.21
CA HIS A 55 14.59 2.73 -2.61
C HIS A 55 14.00 4.06 -3.12
N PHE A 56 14.61 4.66 -4.15
CA PHE A 56 14.13 5.90 -4.77
C PHE A 56 12.78 5.71 -5.47
N THR A 57 12.53 4.51 -6.00
CA THR A 57 11.22 4.05 -6.48
C THR A 57 10.31 3.80 -5.28
N LEU A 58 9.04 4.25 -5.38
CA LEU A 58 8.05 3.96 -4.35
C LEU A 58 7.71 2.48 -4.41
N GLU A 59 8.24 1.73 -3.45
CA GLU A 59 7.96 0.31 -3.29
C GLU A 59 7.41 0.06 -1.90
N TYR A 60 6.19 -0.44 -1.83
CA TYR A 60 5.55 -0.75 -0.56
C TYR A 60 4.72 -2.01 -0.62
N GLU A 61 4.48 -2.54 0.57
CA GLU A 61 3.52 -3.58 0.87
C GLU A 61 2.63 -3.09 2.01
N VAL A 62 1.31 -3.22 1.86
CA VAL A 62 0.36 -2.88 2.90
C VAL A 62 -0.68 -3.98 3.09
N PHE A 63 -0.99 -4.25 4.36
CA PHE A 63 -2.13 -5.04 4.77
C PHE A 63 -3.03 -4.19 5.68
N LEU A 64 -4.31 -4.05 5.36
CA LEU A 64 -5.29 -3.37 6.20
C LEU A 64 -6.48 -4.29 6.48
N LYS A 65 -7.06 -4.12 7.66
CA LYS A 65 -8.40 -4.59 8.02
C LYS A 65 -9.14 -3.44 8.68
N PHE A 66 -10.30 -3.09 8.16
CA PHE A 66 -11.13 -2.02 8.70
C PHE A 66 -12.60 -2.28 8.41
N ARG A 67 -13.48 -1.54 9.06
CA ARG A 67 -14.90 -1.50 8.72
C ARG A 67 -15.23 -0.16 8.05
N THR A 68 -16.07 -0.19 7.03
CA THR A 68 -16.59 1.00 6.36
C THR A 68 -18.02 0.75 5.88
N ASN A 69 -18.61 1.73 5.18
CA ASN A 69 -19.90 1.59 4.52
C ASN A 69 -19.77 1.29 3.02
N ASN A 70 -20.82 0.74 2.44
CA ASN A 70 -20.87 0.37 1.02
C ASN A 70 -20.58 1.54 0.09
N LYS A 71 -21.07 2.75 0.44
CA LYS A 71 -20.86 3.95 -0.37
C LYS A 71 -19.37 4.28 -0.51
N TRP A 72 -18.63 4.24 0.58
CA TRP A 72 -17.20 4.53 0.56
C TRP A 72 -16.42 3.46 -0.21
N PHE A 73 -16.66 2.17 0.07
CA PHE A 73 -15.91 1.12 -0.63
C PHE A 73 -16.20 1.11 -2.14
N ASN A 74 -17.46 1.28 -2.54
CA ASN A 74 -17.82 1.33 -3.95
C ASN A 74 -17.18 2.54 -4.66
N GLY A 75 -17.19 3.72 -4.02
CA GLY A 75 -16.51 4.90 -4.56
C GLY A 75 -14.99 4.74 -4.63
N PHE A 76 -14.39 4.07 -3.64
CA PHE A 76 -12.98 3.70 -3.67
C PHE A 76 -12.66 2.76 -4.83
N ALA A 77 -13.45 1.70 -5.01
CA ALA A 77 -13.27 0.73 -6.09
C ALA A 77 -13.43 1.37 -7.47
N GLU A 78 -14.42 2.25 -7.64
CA GLU A 78 -14.62 3.01 -8.87
C GLU A 78 -13.44 3.95 -9.16
N TYR A 79 -13.02 4.74 -8.16
CA TYR A 79 -11.89 5.66 -8.31
C TYR A 79 -10.59 4.94 -8.66
N ARG A 80 -10.33 3.78 -8.04
CA ARG A 80 -9.15 2.95 -8.30
C ARG A 80 -9.30 2.06 -9.55
N LYS A 81 -10.46 2.08 -10.21
CA LYS A 81 -10.80 1.23 -11.37
C LYS A 81 -10.61 -0.25 -11.08
N LEU A 82 -11.11 -0.71 -9.93
CA LEU A 82 -11.06 -2.10 -9.54
C LEU A 82 -12.21 -2.88 -10.18
N GLU A 83 -11.91 -4.10 -10.62
CA GLU A 83 -12.85 -5.06 -11.17
C GLU A 83 -13.05 -6.21 -10.19
N ILE A 84 -14.20 -6.89 -10.25
CA ILE A 84 -14.42 -8.11 -9.46
C ILE A 84 -13.45 -9.19 -9.96
N ASP A 85 -12.64 -9.71 -9.05
CA ASP A 85 -11.70 -10.78 -9.33
C ASP A 85 -12.42 -12.14 -9.40
N THR A 86 -12.77 -12.52 -10.63
CA THR A 86 -13.33 -13.82 -10.96
C THR A 86 -12.27 -14.88 -11.26
N VAL A 87 -11.02 -14.46 -11.52
CA VAL A 87 -9.92 -15.35 -11.92
C VAL A 87 -9.26 -15.96 -10.69
N LYS A 88 -9.07 -15.16 -9.64
CA LYS A 88 -8.42 -15.54 -8.38
C LYS A 88 -7.06 -16.22 -8.64
N ASN A 89 -6.20 -15.52 -9.40
CA ASN A 89 -4.83 -15.97 -9.64
C ASN A 89 -4.07 -16.19 -8.31
N ASP A 90 -2.86 -16.75 -8.36
CA ASP A 90 -2.02 -16.92 -7.17
C ASP A 90 -1.37 -15.59 -6.74
N TRP A 91 -2.20 -14.61 -6.39
CA TRP A 91 -1.79 -13.27 -5.96
C TRP A 91 -0.94 -13.30 -4.68
N THR A 92 -0.97 -14.41 -3.94
CA THR A 92 -0.19 -14.64 -2.72
C THR A 92 1.23 -15.14 -2.98
N ARG A 93 1.59 -15.48 -4.22
CA ARG A 93 2.85 -16.16 -4.58
C ARG A 93 4.12 -15.50 -4.01
N TRP A 94 4.11 -14.18 -3.88
CA TRP A 94 5.29 -13.38 -3.51
C TRP A 94 5.15 -12.68 -2.16
N THR A 95 4.17 -13.06 -1.34
CA THR A 95 3.92 -12.42 -0.05
C THR A 95 3.58 -13.41 1.06
N GLU A 96 3.94 -13.07 2.29
CA GLU A 96 3.51 -13.79 3.48
C GLU A 96 2.35 -13.05 4.15
N LEU A 97 1.16 -13.64 4.09
CA LEU A 97 -0.02 -13.02 4.70
C LEU A 97 0.10 -12.96 6.23
N PRO A 98 -0.21 -11.81 6.86
CA PRO A 98 -0.32 -11.73 8.30
C PRO A 98 -1.35 -12.74 8.83
N ARG A 99 -1.11 -13.34 10.00
CA ARG A 99 -2.00 -14.38 10.59
C ARG A 99 -3.47 -13.94 10.76
N TRP A 100 -3.73 -12.63 10.77
CA TRP A 100 -5.06 -12.03 10.91
C TRP A 100 -5.73 -11.70 9.57
N PHE A 101 -5.01 -11.79 8.45
CA PHE A 101 -5.53 -11.54 7.10
C PHE A 101 -6.21 -12.81 6.58
N LYS A 102 -7.48 -12.97 6.94
CA LYS A 102 -8.27 -14.18 6.66
C LYS A 102 -9.67 -13.80 6.17
N PRO A 103 -9.82 -13.29 4.94
CA PRO A 103 -11.14 -13.18 4.33
C PRO A 103 -11.71 -14.58 4.10
N ASP A 104 -13.02 -14.74 4.30
CA ASP A 104 -13.75 -15.97 3.99
C ASP A 104 -14.52 -15.83 2.68
N GLN A 105 -15.39 -16.81 2.36
CA GLN A 105 -16.15 -16.85 1.11
C GLN A 105 -17.23 -15.78 0.99
N THR A 106 -17.56 -15.05 2.06
CA THR A 106 -18.57 -13.98 2.06
C THR A 106 -18.04 -12.67 1.47
N PHE A 107 -16.73 -12.59 1.22
CA PHE A 107 -16.11 -11.39 0.66
C PHE A 107 -16.18 -11.38 -0.86
N LEU A 108 -16.61 -10.25 -1.41
CA LEU A 108 -16.33 -9.89 -2.79
C LEU A 108 -14.86 -9.51 -2.90
N ILE A 109 -14.18 -10.04 -3.92
CA ILE A 109 -12.76 -9.81 -4.16
C ILE A 109 -12.63 -8.91 -5.38
N TYR A 110 -11.77 -7.91 -5.29
CA TYR A 110 -11.48 -6.97 -6.35
C TYR A 110 -9.99 -6.91 -6.65
N ALA A 111 -9.64 -6.63 -7.90
CA ALA A 111 -8.28 -6.38 -8.38
C ALA A 111 -8.30 -5.37 -9.53
N LYS A 112 -7.17 -4.76 -9.85
CA LYS A 112 -7.10 -3.79 -10.96
C LYS A 112 -7.09 -4.47 -12.34
N ASP A 113 -6.34 -5.56 -12.47
CA ASP A 113 -6.32 -6.42 -13.66
C ASP A 113 -6.28 -7.89 -13.22
N PRO A 114 -7.45 -8.51 -12.95
CA PRO A 114 -7.52 -9.89 -12.44
C PRO A 114 -6.84 -10.94 -13.33
N LYS A 115 -6.65 -10.65 -14.62
CA LYS A 115 -6.08 -11.59 -15.60
C LYS A 115 -4.55 -11.48 -15.66
N ASN A 116 -3.97 -10.40 -15.14
CA ASN A 116 -2.53 -10.22 -15.08
C ASN A 116 -1.95 -11.03 -13.91
N GLU A 117 -1.08 -12.00 -14.21
CA GLU A 117 -0.42 -12.84 -13.19
C GLU A 117 0.55 -12.07 -12.28
N PHE A 118 0.97 -10.87 -12.69
CA PHE A 118 1.82 -9.98 -11.90
C PHE A 118 1.03 -9.00 -11.03
N GLU A 119 -0.30 -8.89 -11.22
CA GLU A 119 -1.15 -8.08 -10.35
C GLU A 119 -1.47 -8.87 -9.07
N THR A 120 -0.76 -8.55 -7.99
CA THR A 120 -0.87 -9.21 -6.67
C THR A 120 -1.83 -8.50 -5.72
N SER A 121 -2.08 -7.20 -5.92
CA SER A 121 -2.97 -6.42 -5.03
C SER A 121 -4.38 -6.98 -5.02
N ARG A 122 -4.97 -7.14 -3.83
CA ARG A 122 -6.33 -7.64 -3.63
C ARG A 122 -7.10 -6.87 -2.57
N TYR A 123 -8.34 -6.54 -2.91
CA TYR A 123 -9.24 -5.77 -2.07
C TYR A 123 -10.49 -6.61 -1.81
N PHE A 124 -10.73 -6.92 -0.56
CA PHE A 124 -11.83 -7.78 -0.13
C PHE A 124 -12.86 -6.91 0.57
N PHE A 125 -14.13 -7.08 0.21
CA PHE A 125 -15.23 -6.36 0.83
C PHE A 125 -16.41 -7.29 1.10
N ASN A 126 -16.88 -7.29 2.35
CA ASN A 126 -18.14 -7.92 2.72
C ASN A 126 -19.20 -6.82 2.87
N PRO A 127 -20.19 -6.73 1.96
CA PRO A 127 -21.19 -5.65 1.96
C PRO A 127 -22.21 -5.75 3.10
N ASP A 128 -22.35 -6.91 3.75
CA ASP A 128 -23.29 -7.11 4.87
C ASP A 128 -22.71 -6.61 6.19
N SER A 129 -21.42 -6.83 6.42
CA SER A 129 -20.71 -6.43 7.65
C SER A 129 -19.94 -5.12 7.53
N GLY A 130 -19.67 -4.67 6.29
CA GLY A 130 -18.81 -3.54 6.00
C GLY A 130 -17.33 -3.81 6.22
N ILE A 131 -16.93 -5.05 6.53
CA ILE A 131 -15.53 -5.40 6.76
C ILE A 131 -14.78 -5.41 5.43
N CYS A 132 -13.61 -4.78 5.44
CA CYS A 132 -12.66 -4.76 4.35
C CYS A 132 -11.35 -5.44 4.76
N TYR A 133 -10.73 -6.12 3.81
CA TYR A 133 -9.29 -6.39 3.84
C TYR A 133 -8.64 -5.77 2.60
N ILE A 134 -7.49 -5.13 2.75
CA ILE A 134 -6.70 -4.62 1.63
C ILE A 134 -5.32 -5.23 1.73
N PHE A 135 -4.89 -5.89 0.67
CA PHE A 135 -3.50 -6.18 0.38
C PHE A 135 -3.13 -5.39 -0.87
N GLU A 136 -2.14 -4.50 -0.78
CA GLU A 136 -1.69 -3.74 -1.94
C GLU A 136 -0.16 -3.67 -1.96
N THR A 137 0.38 -3.82 -3.15
CA THR A 137 1.81 -3.70 -3.42
C THR A 137 2.04 -2.74 -4.57
N ALA A 138 3.04 -1.89 -4.46
CA ALA A 138 3.51 -1.04 -5.55
C ALA A 138 5.01 -1.26 -5.78
N GLY A 139 5.43 -1.26 -7.04
CA GLY A 139 6.85 -1.28 -7.42
C GLY A 139 7.61 -2.59 -7.14
N MET A 140 6.92 -3.66 -6.72
CA MET A 140 7.52 -4.98 -6.46
C MET A 140 7.41 -5.93 -7.65
#